data_AF-A0A969E5L1-F1
#
_entry.id   AF-A0A969E5L1-F1
#
_cell.length_a   1.000
_cell.length_b   1.000
_cell.length_c   1.000
_cell.angle_alpha   90.00
_cell.angle_beta   90.00
_cell.angle_gamma   90.00
#
_symmetry.space_group_name_H-M   'P 1'
#
loop_
_entity.id
_entity.type
_entity.pdbx_description
1 polymer ?
#
loop_
_entity_poly.entity_id
_entity_poly.type
_entity_poly.pdbx_seq_one_letter_code
_entity_poly.pdbx_strand_id
1 'polypeptide(L)'
;MRFKKNDFWTLSVLIVASSFYFSACTPEDDKPFENFKEGVLIINKGTTNGSLSHYNPITQKVTPDLFEKNNTGKTIGRGFMSLYVLNSAAFLISTDANSTVLMDYNSYVQTNVVEEIMQPRYFC
;
A
#
# COMPACT_ATOMS: atom_id res chain seq x y z
N MET A 1 6.28 61.96 17.30
CA MET A 1 7.21 61.09 16.53
C MET A 1 6.96 61.38 15.05
N ARG A 2 7.94 61.90 14.31
CA ARG A 2 7.74 62.50 12.98
C ARG A 2 8.44 61.59 11.95
N PHE A 3 7.69 60.73 11.26
CA PHE A 3 8.25 59.84 10.24
C PHE A 3 8.81 60.66 9.07
N LYS A 4 10.08 60.45 8.71
CA LYS A 4 10.71 61.11 7.55
C LYS A 4 10.23 60.42 6.27
N LYS A 5 10.22 61.13 5.14
CA LYS A 5 9.87 60.57 3.81
C LYS A 5 10.66 59.30 3.46
N ASN A 6 11.89 59.17 3.95
CA ASN A 6 12.71 57.97 3.77
C ASN A 6 12.22 56.79 4.62
N ASP A 7 11.62 57.05 5.79
CA ASP A 7 11.02 56.02 6.65
C ASP A 7 9.73 55.45 6.03
N PHE A 8 9.02 56.27 5.26
CA PHE A 8 7.84 55.84 4.49
C PHE A 8 8.22 54.93 3.32
N TRP A 9 9.32 55.25 2.65
CA TRP A 9 9.86 54.42 1.56
C TRP A 9 10.42 53.08 2.07
N THR A 10 11.13 53.07 3.20
CA THR A 10 11.63 51.83 3.79
C THR A 10 10.51 50.93 4.31
N LEU A 11 9.45 51.49 4.90
CA LEU A 11 8.27 50.73 5.30
C LEU A 11 7.54 50.12 4.10
N SER A 12 7.44 50.89 3.00
CA SER A 12 6.78 50.45 1.77
C SER A 12 7.55 49.30 1.09
N VAL A 13 8.89 49.34 1.09
CA VAL A 13 9.75 48.26 0.58
C VAL A 13 9.61 46.98 1.42
N LEU A 14 9.51 47.10 2.75
CA LEU A 14 9.29 45.94 3.64
C LEU A 14 7.94 45.27 3.44
N ILE A 15 6.87 46.05 3.20
CA ILE A 15 5.52 45.51 2.93
C ILE A 15 5.47 44.76 1.60
N VAL A 16 6.11 45.31 0.55
CA VAL A 16 6.19 44.65 -0.78
C VAL A 16 7.08 43.40 -0.74
N ALA A 17 8.13 43.37 0.06
CA ALA A 17 8.96 42.17 0.21
C ALA A 17 8.23 41.02 0.93
N SER A 18 7.32 41.34 1.86
CA SER A 18 6.57 40.34 2.63
C SER A 18 5.42 39.68 1.84
N SER A 19 5.03 40.21 0.69
CA SER A 19 3.92 39.67 -0.12
C SER A 19 4.30 38.44 -0.96
N PHE A 20 5.58 38.10 -1.05
CA PHE A 20 6.07 36.94 -1.83
C PHE A 20 6.06 35.60 -1.07
N TYR A 21 5.69 35.59 0.22
CA TYR A 21 5.70 34.36 1.04
C TYR A 21 4.42 33.51 0.95
N PHE A 22 3.37 33.96 0.26
CA PHE A 22 2.08 33.25 0.21
C PHE A 22 1.93 32.24 -0.94
N SER A 23 2.96 32.03 -1.78
CA SER A 23 2.87 31.10 -2.93
C SER A 23 3.41 29.68 -2.66
N ALA A 24 3.73 29.32 -1.41
CA ALA A 24 4.44 28.07 -1.11
C ALA A 24 3.53 26.83 -0.88
N CYS A 25 2.23 26.93 -1.12
CA CYS A 25 1.34 25.77 -1.05
C CYS A 25 0.46 25.76 -2.29
N THR A 26 1.02 25.27 -3.40
CA THR A 26 0.16 24.63 -4.38
C THR A 26 -0.37 23.38 -3.69
N PRO A 27 -1.70 23.19 -3.54
CA PRO A 27 -2.19 21.86 -3.24
C PRO A 27 -1.68 20.98 -4.37
N GLU A 28 -0.65 20.18 -4.09
CA GLU A 28 -0.39 19.02 -4.91
C GLU A 28 -1.68 18.24 -4.82
N ASP A 29 -2.37 18.19 -5.96
CA ASP A 29 -3.53 17.36 -6.14
C ASP A 29 -2.99 15.94 -5.96
N ASP A 30 -3.03 15.44 -4.71
CA ASP A 30 -2.77 14.05 -4.35
C ASP A 30 -3.85 13.23 -5.06
N LYS A 31 -3.69 13.11 -6.38
CA LYS A 31 -4.52 12.23 -7.18
C LYS A 31 -4.27 10.87 -6.57
N PRO A 32 -5.30 10.20 -6.03
CA PRO A 32 -5.13 8.86 -5.53
C PRO A 32 -4.48 8.06 -6.66
N PHE A 33 -3.34 7.41 -6.36
CA PHE A 33 -2.58 6.61 -7.31
C PHE A 33 -3.56 5.84 -8.21
N GLU A 34 -3.62 6.21 -9.49
CA GLU A 34 -4.71 5.79 -10.39
C GLU A 34 -4.71 4.26 -10.67
N ASN A 35 -3.70 3.54 -10.17
CA ASN A 35 -3.47 2.12 -10.39
C ASN A 35 -4.16 1.18 -9.39
N PHE A 36 -4.87 1.69 -8.37
CA PHE A 36 -5.64 0.83 -7.46
C PHE A 36 -7.03 0.48 -7.97
N LYS A 37 -7.37 0.73 -9.24
CA LYS A 37 -8.70 0.40 -9.79
C LYS A 37 -9.07 -1.08 -9.62
N GLU A 38 -8.08 -1.96 -9.60
CA GLU A 38 -8.27 -3.42 -9.38
C GLU A 38 -8.32 -3.80 -7.88
N GLY A 39 -8.08 -2.83 -7.00
CA GLY A 39 -8.05 -2.96 -5.54
C GLY A 39 -6.65 -3.13 -4.96
N VAL A 40 -6.60 -3.39 -3.66
CA VAL A 40 -5.37 -3.57 -2.89
C VAL A 40 -5.44 -4.90 -2.17
N LEU A 41 -4.40 -5.72 -2.34
CA LEU A 41 -4.23 -6.91 -1.52
C LEU A 41 -3.48 -6.54 -0.23
N ILE A 42 -4.05 -6.96 0.90
CA ILE A 42 -3.54 -6.70 2.23
C ILE A 42 -3.22 -8.04 2.86
N ILE A 43 -1.96 -8.22 3.25
CA ILE A 43 -1.52 -9.43 3.95
C ILE A 43 -1.55 -9.19 5.46
N ASN A 44 -1.92 -10.22 6.21
CA ASN A 44 -1.77 -10.25 7.66
C ASN A 44 -0.99 -11.51 8.04
N LYS A 45 0.08 -11.34 8.82
CA LYS A 45 0.88 -12.46 9.33
C LYS A 45 0.05 -13.44 10.17
N GLY A 46 -0.92 -12.90 10.91
CA GLY A 46 -1.70 -13.62 11.90
C GLY A 46 -0.87 -14.17 13.07
N THR A 47 -1.55 -14.70 14.09
CA THR A 47 -0.91 -15.40 15.21
C THR A 47 -0.76 -16.89 14.92
N THR A 48 -1.78 -17.51 14.33
CA THR A 48 -1.80 -18.95 14.01
C THR A 48 -1.59 -19.19 12.51
N ASN A 49 -2.38 -18.52 11.67
CA ASN A 49 -2.32 -18.56 10.22
C ASN A 49 -2.38 -17.12 9.69
N GLY A 50 -1.67 -16.85 8.61
CA GLY A 50 -1.81 -15.60 7.89
C GLY A 50 -3.09 -15.55 7.07
N SER A 51 -3.55 -14.34 6.79
CA SER A 51 -4.73 -14.09 5.95
C SER A 51 -4.44 -13.09 4.84
N LEU A 52 -5.20 -13.20 3.76
CA LEU A 52 -5.19 -12.29 2.63
C LEU A 52 -6.53 -11.59 2.57
N SER A 53 -6.52 -10.27 2.57
CA SER A 53 -7.72 -9.44 2.40
C SER A 53 -7.63 -8.63 1.10
N HIS A 54 -8.77 -8.30 0.50
CA HIS A 54 -8.86 -7.38 -0.63
C HIS A 54 -9.62 -6.13 -0.21
N TYR A 55 -9.04 -4.96 -0.48
CA TYR A 55 -9.70 -3.68 -0.36
C TYR A 55 -10.11 -3.19 -1.74
N ASN A 56 -11.41 -2.92 -1.90
CA ASN A 56 -11.96 -2.31 -3.09
C ASN A 56 -12.14 -0.80 -2.87
N PRO A 57 -11.35 0.08 -3.53
CA PRO A 57 -11.39 1.52 -3.29
C PRO A 57 -12.66 2.19 -3.81
N ILE A 58 -13.35 1.59 -4.79
CA ILE A 58 -14.62 2.11 -5.33
C ILE A 58 -15.73 1.98 -4.29
N THR A 59 -15.83 0.80 -3.68
CA THR A 59 -16.87 0.52 -2.67
C THR A 59 -16.43 0.84 -1.24
N GLN A 60 -15.14 1.12 -1.04
CA GLN A 60 -14.47 1.29 0.24
C GLN A 60 -14.66 0.10 1.21
N LYS A 61 -14.83 -1.10 0.67
CA LYS A 61 -15.04 -2.33 1.47
C LYS A 61 -13.79 -3.19 1.48
N VAL A 62 -13.54 -3.82 2.64
CA VAL A 62 -12.55 -4.87 2.80
C VAL A 62 -13.26 -6.22 2.79
N THR A 63 -12.80 -7.13 1.94
CA THR A 63 -13.16 -8.55 1.97
C THR A 63 -12.05 -9.31 2.69
N PRO A 64 -12.26 -9.72 3.95
CA PRO A 64 -11.27 -10.48 4.70
C PRO A 64 -11.21 -11.93 4.24
N ASP A 65 -10.12 -12.62 4.58
CA ASP A 65 -9.93 -14.07 4.43
C ASP A 65 -10.22 -14.59 3.01
N LEU A 66 -9.84 -13.79 2.00
CA LEU A 66 -10.09 -14.02 0.59
C LEU A 66 -9.56 -15.38 0.12
N PHE A 67 -8.32 -15.72 0.53
CA PHE A 67 -7.72 -16.99 0.17
C PHE A 67 -8.52 -18.17 0.75
N GLU A 68 -8.84 -18.15 2.04
CA GLU A 68 -9.54 -19.26 2.71
C GLU A 68 -10.95 -19.47 2.12
N LYS A 69 -11.66 -18.37 1.87
CA LYS A 69 -13.00 -18.35 1.25
C LYS A 69 -12.99 -18.96 -0.16
N ASN A 70 -11.94 -18.71 -0.94
CA ASN A 70 -11.83 -19.19 -2.31
C ASN A 70 -11.22 -20.60 -2.40
N ASN A 71 -10.74 -21.18 -1.30
CA ASN A 71 -9.99 -22.43 -1.29
C ASN A 71 -10.52 -23.48 -0.29
N THR A 72 -11.81 -23.45 0.04
CA THR A 72 -12.47 -24.48 0.87
C THR A 72 -11.75 -24.69 2.22
N GLY A 73 -11.34 -23.61 2.90
CA GLY A 73 -10.71 -23.70 4.22
C GLY A 73 -9.19 -23.97 4.22
N LYS A 74 -8.54 -24.00 3.04
CA LYS A 74 -7.06 -24.04 2.99
C LYS A 74 -6.47 -22.76 3.57
N THR A 75 -5.31 -22.87 4.21
CA THR A 75 -4.60 -21.75 4.83
C THR A 75 -3.28 -21.45 4.12
N ILE A 76 -2.82 -20.20 4.24
CA ILE A 76 -1.54 -19.72 3.68
C ILE A 76 -0.35 -20.20 4.54
N GLY A 77 -0.63 -20.70 5.76
CA GLY A 77 0.35 -21.08 6.76
C GLY A 77 0.69 -19.96 7.73
N ARG A 78 1.61 -20.24 8.65
CA ARG A 78 2.04 -19.31 9.70
C ARG A 78 3.14 -18.41 9.19
N GLY A 79 3.12 -17.15 9.60
CA GLY A 79 4.20 -16.23 9.27
C GLY A 79 4.08 -15.67 7.84
N PHE A 80 2.87 -15.49 7.33
CA PHE A 80 2.64 -14.88 6.01
C PHE A 80 3.29 -13.50 5.97
N MET A 81 4.36 -13.37 5.19
CA MET A 81 5.31 -12.27 5.28
C MET A 81 5.36 -11.44 4.02
N SER A 82 5.25 -12.10 2.86
CA SER A 82 5.25 -11.39 1.60
C SER A 82 4.32 -12.02 0.58
N LEU A 83 3.84 -11.17 -0.31
CA LEU A 83 3.06 -11.52 -1.47
C LEU A 83 3.77 -10.92 -2.68
N TYR A 84 3.97 -11.73 -3.71
CA TYR A 84 4.49 -11.26 -4.99
C TYR A 84 3.57 -11.69 -6.12
N VAL A 85 3.24 -10.77 -7.02
CA VAL A 85 2.39 -11.05 -8.17
C VAL A 85 3.24 -10.94 -9.43
N LEU A 86 3.31 -12.04 -10.18
CA LEU A 86 3.99 -12.12 -11.47
C LEU A 86 3.01 -12.65 -12.50
N ASN A 87 2.63 -11.80 -13.46
CA ASN A 87 1.58 -12.08 -14.44
C ASN A 87 0.27 -12.46 -13.72
N SER A 88 -0.28 -13.65 -13.98
CA SER A 88 -1.48 -14.17 -13.33
C SER A 88 -1.20 -15.04 -12.09
N ALA A 89 0.06 -15.17 -11.67
CA ALA A 89 0.45 -15.98 -10.52
C ALA A 89 0.80 -15.09 -9.33
N ALA A 90 0.19 -15.39 -8.18
CA ALA A 90 0.51 -14.80 -6.90
C ALA A 90 1.24 -15.83 -6.02
N PHE A 91 2.42 -15.44 -5.54
CA PHE A 91 3.25 -16.20 -4.61
C PHE A 91 2.97 -15.71 -3.19
N LEU A 92 2.33 -16.56 -2.38
CA LEU A 92 2.07 -16.28 -0.97
C LEU A 92 3.16 -16.95 -0.12
N ILE A 93 4.01 -16.13 0.48
CA ILE A 93 5.25 -16.55 1.14
C ILE A 93 5.11 -16.45 2.65
N SER A 94 5.23 -17.59 3.31
CA SER A 94 5.13 -17.75 4.76
C SER A 94 6.49 -18.15 5.34
N THR A 95 7.04 -17.37 6.27
CA THR A 95 8.38 -17.63 6.83
C THR A 95 8.47 -18.88 7.67
N ASP A 96 7.35 -19.29 8.26
CA ASP A 96 7.29 -20.45 9.14
C ASP A 96 6.71 -21.66 8.39
N ALA A 97 6.56 -21.55 7.07
CA ALA A 97 6.27 -22.64 6.17
C ALA A 97 7.57 -23.06 5.46
N ASN A 98 7.79 -24.37 5.29
CA ASN A 98 8.83 -24.89 4.39
C ASN A 98 8.32 -24.94 2.93
N SER A 99 7.48 -23.98 2.55
CA SER A 99 6.80 -23.93 1.27
C SER A 99 6.32 -22.52 0.90
N THR A 100 5.97 -22.34 -0.37
CA THR A 100 5.29 -21.15 -0.89
C THR A 100 4.02 -21.59 -1.60
N VAL A 101 2.90 -20.93 -1.30
CA VAL A 101 1.61 -21.22 -1.95
C VAL A 101 1.51 -20.39 -3.22
N LEU A 102 1.11 -21.01 -4.33
CA LEU A 102 0.82 -20.33 -5.58
C LEU A 102 -0.70 -20.24 -5.75
N MET A 103 -1.16 -19.07 -6.15
CA MET A 103 -2.56 -18.74 -6.36
C MET A 103 -2.72 -18.05 -7.70
N ASP A 104 -3.80 -18.35 -8.42
CA ASP A 104 -4.18 -17.54 -9.59
C ASP A 104 -4.71 -16.18 -9.10
N TYR A 105 -4.11 -15.10 -9.59
CA TYR A 105 -4.38 -13.73 -9.13
C TYR A 105 -5.82 -13.27 -9.42
N ASN A 106 -6.45 -13.80 -10.48
CA ASN A 106 -7.78 -13.37 -10.90
C ASN A 106 -8.90 -14.07 -10.11
N SER A 107 -8.72 -15.37 -9.85
CA SER A 107 -9.72 -16.21 -9.17
C SER A 107 -9.47 -16.38 -7.68
N TYR A 108 -8.26 -16.03 -7.21
CA TYR A 108 -7.78 -16.26 -5.84
C TYR A 108 -7.77 -17.74 -5.42
N VAL A 109 -7.77 -18.65 -6.39
CA VAL A 109 -7.72 -20.09 -6.16
C VAL A 109 -6.26 -20.57 -6.16
N GLN A 110 -5.90 -21.38 -5.18
CA GLN A 110 -4.61 -22.06 -5.09
C GLN A 110 -4.42 -22.95 -6.32
N THR A 111 -3.35 -22.71 -7.05
CA THR A 111 -2.95 -23.48 -8.23
C THR A 111 -1.89 -24.52 -7.90
N ASN A 112 -0.97 -24.20 -6.98
CA ASN A 112 0.11 -25.11 -6.60
C ASN A 112 0.68 -24.77 -5.22
N VAL A 113 1.57 -25.63 -4.72
CA VAL A 113 2.44 -25.37 -3.57
C VAL A 113 3.85 -25.77 -3.99
N VAL A 114 4.81 -24.84 -3.85
CA VAL A 114 6.22 -25.15 -4.02
C VAL A 114 6.77 -25.50 -2.65
N GLU A 115 7.05 -26.78 -2.44
CA GLU A 115 7.59 -27.32 -1.20
C GLU A 115 9.13 -27.25 -1.19
N GLU A 116 9.73 -27.68 -0.07
CA GLU A 116 11.19 -27.77 0.13
C GLU A 116 11.94 -26.43 0.06
N ILE A 117 11.22 -25.31 0.20
CA ILE A 117 11.83 -23.99 0.38
C ILE A 117 11.90 -23.69 1.87
N MET A 118 13.10 -23.73 2.45
CA MET A 118 13.27 -23.47 3.88
C MET A 118 13.09 -21.99 4.22
N GLN A 119 12.10 -21.69 5.07
CA GLN A 119 11.83 -20.37 5.65
C GLN A 119 11.90 -19.18 4.64
N PRO A 120 11.17 -19.24 3.51
CA PRO A 120 11.20 -18.18 2.51
C PRO A 120 10.64 -16.87 3.08
N ARG A 121 11.21 -15.74 2.67
CA ARG A 121 10.82 -14.41 3.19
C ARG A 121 10.32 -13.47 2.12
N TYR A 122 11.03 -13.40 1.00
CA TYR A 122 10.79 -12.45 -0.08
C TYR A 122 10.98 -13.14 -1.43
N PHE A 123 10.27 -12.63 -2.43
CA PHE A 123 10.53 -12.92 -3.84
C PHE A 123 11.39 -11.79 -4.40
N CYS A 124 12.43 -12.12 -5.18
CA CYS A 124 13.35 -11.15 -5.81
C CYS A 124 13.19 -11.10 -7.33
#